data_AF-A0A353XW20-F1
#
_entry.id   AF-A0A353XW20-F1
#
_cell.length_a   1.000
_cell.length_b   1.000
_cell.length_c   1.000
_cell.angle_alpha   90.00
_cell.angle_beta   90.00
_cell.angle_gamma   90.00
#
_symmetry.space_group_name_H-M   'P 1'
#
loop_
_entity.id
_entity.type
_entity.pdbx_description
1 polymer ?
#
loop_
_entity_poly.entity_id
_entity_poly.type
_entity_poly.pdbx_seq_one_letter_code
_entity_poly.pdbx_strand_id
1 'polypeptide(L)'
;MRSKLVLTLLICIGAFVGSIAVAGAGYGKQKVVYHINYDNPKAQAGALRNIQNHINAVGEENLELKVVMHGKGLSLLLTPDQMKNTKLKFGNATD
;
A
#
# COMPACT_ATOMS: atom_id res chain seq x y z
N MET A 1 -0.64 18.57 51.53
CA MET A 1 0.06 17.62 50.63
C MET A 1 -0.88 16.68 49.89
N ARG A 2 -1.90 16.08 50.53
CA ARG A 2 -2.84 15.13 49.89
C ARG A 2 -3.66 15.71 48.72
N SER A 3 -4.16 16.95 48.79
CA SER A 3 -4.93 17.55 47.68
C SER A 3 -4.08 17.94 46.47
N LYS A 4 -2.82 18.36 46.69
CA LYS A 4 -1.87 18.63 45.60
C LYS A 4 -1.52 17.35 44.84
N LEU A 5 -1.36 16.23 45.55
CA LEU A 5 -1.10 14.92 44.94
C LEU A 5 -2.26 14.43 44.06
N VAL A 6 -3.50 14.60 44.53
CA VAL A 6 -4.72 14.24 43.77
C VAL A 6 -4.88 15.13 42.53
N LEU A 7 -4.60 16.42 42.65
CA LEU A 7 -4.65 17.37 41.53
C LEU A 7 -3.56 17.07 40.48
N THR A 8 -2.34 16.74 40.90
CA THR A 8 -1.26 16.32 40.00
C THR A 8 -1.62 15.02 39.26
N LEU A 9 -2.23 14.04 39.96
CA LEU A 9 -2.65 12.78 39.35
C LEU A 9 -3.77 12.98 38.30
N LEU A 10 -4.74 13.85 38.58
CA LEU A 10 -5.81 14.23 37.64
C LEU A 10 -5.27 14.95 36.39
N ILE A 11 -4.26 15.80 36.54
CA ILE A 11 -3.59 16.48 35.41
C ILE A 11 -2.81 15.46 34.55
N CYS A 12 -2.11 14.51 35.18
CA CYS A 12 -1.39 13.46 34.45
C CYS A 12 -2.35 12.53 33.67
N ILE A 13 -3.51 12.20 34.23
CA ILE A 13 -4.54 11.42 33.53
C ILE A 13 -5.14 12.24 32.38
N GLY A 14 -5.44 13.53 32.58
CA GLY A 14 -5.95 14.41 31.52
C GLY A 14 -4.98 14.57 30.33
N ALA A 15 -3.67 14.66 30.60
CA ALA A 15 -2.64 14.73 29.56
C ALA A 15 -2.50 13.41 28.76
N PHE A 16 -2.75 12.26 29.40
CA PHE A 16 -2.70 10.95 28.76
C PHE A 16 -3.92 10.70 27.86
N VAL A 17 -5.12 11.16 28.26
CA VAL A 17 -6.36 11.00 27.48
C VAL A 17 -6.39 11.94 26.26
N GLY A 18 -5.81 13.14 26.35
CA GLY A 18 -5.73 14.09 25.22
C GLY A 18 -4.87 13.62 24.04
N SER A 19 -4.05 12.59 24.21
CA SER A 19 -3.16 12.06 23.17
C SER A 19 -3.76 10.91 22.35
N ILE A 20 -5.00 10.49 22.63
CA ILE A 20 -5.63 9.33 21.97
C ILE A 20 -6.25 9.68 20.60
N ALA A 21 -6.31 10.96 20.22
CA ALA A 21 -7.10 11.41 19.08
C ALA A 21 -6.28 11.98 17.90
N VAL A 22 -5.28 11.26 17.36
CA VAL A 22 -4.77 11.50 15.98
C VAL A 22 -4.31 10.19 15.32
N ALA A 23 -5.13 9.15 15.34
CA ALA A 23 -4.88 7.92 14.56
C ALA A 23 -5.96 7.65 13.49
N GLY A 24 -6.87 8.61 13.27
CA GLY A 24 -8.06 8.43 12.42
C GLY A 24 -8.24 9.45 11.31
N ALA A 25 -7.32 10.41 11.14
CA ALA A 25 -7.28 11.18 9.90
C ALA A 25 -6.65 10.26 8.85
N GLY A 26 -7.48 9.46 8.19
CA GLY A 26 -7.06 8.63 7.05
C GLY A 26 -6.18 9.46 6.11
N TYR A 27 -5.19 8.81 5.49
CA TYR A 27 -4.30 9.50 4.56
C TYR A 27 -5.14 10.33 3.57
N GLY A 28 -4.80 11.62 3.43
CA GLY A 28 -5.46 12.49 2.45
C GLY A 28 -5.25 11.98 1.02
N LYS A 29 -5.97 12.55 0.04
CA LYS A 29 -5.91 12.10 -1.36
C LYS A 29 -4.48 12.02 -1.90
N GLN A 30 -4.10 10.88 -2.47
CA GLN A 30 -2.77 10.63 -3.02
C GLN A 30 -2.84 10.29 -4.51
N LYS A 31 -1.78 10.66 -5.25
CA LYS A 31 -1.55 10.23 -6.63
C LYS A 31 -0.28 9.38 -6.67
N VAL A 32 -0.35 8.18 -7.23
CA VAL A 32 0.78 7.25 -7.24
C VAL A 32 0.88 6.50 -8.56
N VAL A 33 2.12 6.31 -9.02
CA VAL A 33 2.43 5.49 -10.19
C VAL A 33 3.31 4.33 -9.77
N TYR A 34 2.84 3.10 -9.99
CA TYR A 34 3.64 1.90 -9.86
C TYR A 34 4.28 1.55 -11.19
N HIS A 35 5.59 1.31 -11.18
CA HIS A 35 6.34 0.94 -12.36
C HIS A 35 6.79 -0.51 -12.28
N ILE A 36 6.41 -1.32 -13.28
CA ILE A 36 6.73 -2.75 -13.33
C ILE A 36 7.41 -3.04 -14.67
N ASN A 37 8.69 -3.39 -14.62
CA ASN A 37 9.53 -3.63 -15.80
C ASN A 37 10.39 -4.90 -15.70
N TYR A 38 10.06 -5.81 -14.78
CA TYR A 38 10.76 -7.07 -14.51
C TYR A 38 9.82 -8.27 -14.66
N ASP A 39 10.38 -9.44 -14.89
CA ASP A 39 9.70 -10.70 -15.22
C ASP A 39 9.79 -11.77 -14.11
N ASN A 40 10.44 -11.47 -12.97
CA ASN A 40 10.49 -12.42 -11.86
C ASN A 40 9.10 -12.56 -11.20
N PRO A 41 8.50 -13.76 -11.16
CA PRO A 41 7.13 -13.94 -10.66
C PRO A 41 6.95 -13.52 -9.20
N LYS A 42 7.93 -13.83 -8.33
CA LYS A 42 7.88 -13.45 -6.91
C LYS A 42 7.91 -11.93 -6.72
N ALA A 43 8.73 -11.23 -7.50
CA ALA A 43 8.78 -9.78 -7.48
C ALA A 43 7.47 -9.16 -7.98
N GLN A 44 6.89 -9.70 -9.07
CA GLN A 44 5.63 -9.21 -9.63
C GLN A 44 4.46 -9.41 -8.65
N ALA A 45 4.37 -10.57 -7.99
CA ALA A 45 3.40 -10.80 -6.93
C ALA A 45 3.61 -9.83 -5.74
N GLY A 46 4.87 -9.55 -5.39
CA GLY A 46 5.22 -8.53 -4.40
C GLY A 46 4.74 -7.13 -4.79
N ALA A 47 4.81 -6.76 -6.06
CA ALA A 47 4.31 -5.48 -6.57
C ALA A 47 2.79 -5.36 -6.41
N LEU A 48 2.05 -6.39 -6.82
CA LEU A 48 0.58 -6.43 -6.68
C LEU A 48 0.17 -6.37 -5.21
N ARG A 49 0.87 -7.11 -4.33
CA ARG A 49 0.64 -7.04 -2.88
C ARG A 49 0.91 -5.63 -2.33
N ASN A 50 1.96 -4.96 -2.79
CA ASN A 50 2.27 -3.60 -2.36
C ASN A 50 1.20 -2.60 -2.82
N ILE A 51 0.64 -2.77 -4.03
CA ILE A 51 -0.50 -1.99 -4.52
C ILE A 51 -1.72 -2.21 -3.61
N GLN A 52 -2.05 -3.47 -3.30
CA GLN A 52 -3.19 -3.77 -2.42
C GLN A 52 -2.99 -3.20 -1.01
N ASN A 53 -1.79 -3.30 -0.45
CA ASN A 53 -1.47 -2.72 0.85
C ASN A 53 -1.66 -1.20 0.85
N HIS A 54 -1.32 -0.52 -0.25
CA HIS A 54 -1.52 0.92 -0.39
C HIS A 54 -3.01 1.27 -0.44
N ILE A 55 -3.80 0.53 -1.22
CA ILE A 55 -5.26 0.66 -1.26
C ILE A 55 -5.86 0.48 0.13
N ASN A 56 -5.46 -0.57 0.86
CA ASN A 56 -5.96 -0.85 2.21
C ASN A 56 -5.59 0.24 3.23
N ALA A 57 -4.43 0.88 3.07
CA ALA A 57 -3.94 1.89 4.01
C ALA A 57 -4.60 3.26 3.79
N VAL A 58 -4.82 3.64 2.53
CA VAL A 58 -5.27 5.00 2.15
C VAL A 58 -6.77 5.06 1.83
N GLY A 59 -7.37 3.95 1.39
CA GLY A 59 -8.73 3.91 0.87
C GLY A 59 -8.75 4.15 -0.63
N GLU A 60 -9.56 3.37 -1.36
CA GLU A 60 -9.70 3.46 -2.81
C GLU A 60 -10.19 4.84 -3.24
N GLU A 61 -11.11 5.44 -2.48
CA GLU A 61 -11.66 6.77 -2.73
C GLU A 61 -10.65 7.91 -2.56
N ASN A 62 -9.53 7.63 -1.88
CA ASN A 62 -8.45 8.57 -1.63
C ASN A 62 -7.22 8.31 -2.51
N LEU A 63 -7.27 7.37 -3.46
CA LEU A 63 -6.13 6.99 -4.29
C LEU A 63 -6.40 7.18 -5.78
N GLU A 64 -5.61 8.05 -6.42
CA GLU A 64 -5.43 8.06 -7.87
C GLU A 64 -4.20 7.23 -8.23
N LEU A 65 -4.41 5.93 -8.43
CA LEU A 65 -3.34 4.97 -8.71
C LEU A 65 -3.26 4.62 -10.21
N LYS A 66 -2.06 4.61 -10.76
CA LYS A 66 -1.77 4.10 -12.11
C LYS A 66 -0.65 3.06 -12.05
N VAL A 67 -0.74 2.03 -12.89
CA VAL A 67 0.34 1.07 -13.10
C VAL A 67 0.88 1.26 -14.51
N VAL A 68 2.17 1.58 -14.62
CA VAL A 68 2.88 1.69 -15.90
C VAL A 68 3.73 0.45 -16.06
N MET A 69 3.43 -0.32 -17.11
CA MET A 69 4.09 -1.58 -17.41
C MET A 69 4.75 -1.48 -18.78
N HIS A 70 6.00 -1.95 -18.87
CA HIS A 70 6.68 -2.07 -20.16
C HIS A 70 7.75 -3.15 -20.12
N GLY A 71 8.25 -3.53 -21.29
CA GLY A 71 9.30 -4.53 -21.44
C GLY A 71 8.92 -5.85 -20.75
N LYS A 72 9.81 -6.34 -19.90
CA LYS A 72 9.61 -7.59 -19.14
C LYS A 72 8.40 -7.55 -18.19
N GLY A 73 7.99 -6.37 -17.74
CA GLY A 73 6.82 -6.24 -16.86
C GLY A 73 5.53 -6.73 -17.49
N LEU A 74 5.44 -6.69 -18.83
CA LEU A 74 4.29 -7.20 -19.58
C LEU A 74 4.08 -8.71 -19.42
N SER A 75 5.07 -9.47 -18.94
CA SER A 75 4.90 -10.90 -18.67
C SER A 75 3.84 -11.18 -17.61
N LEU A 76 3.54 -10.21 -16.74
CA LEU A 76 2.49 -10.33 -15.72
C LEU A 76 1.07 -10.36 -16.32
N LEU A 77 0.89 -9.84 -17.54
CA LEU A 77 -0.39 -9.80 -18.23
C LEU A 77 -0.53 -10.91 -19.29
N LEU A 78 0.50 -11.75 -19.43
CA LEU A 78 0.59 -12.73 -20.50
C LEU A 78 0.54 -14.13 -19.91
N THR A 79 -0.34 -14.98 -20.42
CA THR A 79 -0.36 -16.40 -20.04
C THR A 79 0.77 -17.15 -20.74
N PRO A 80 1.23 -18.30 -20.21
CA PRO A 80 2.32 -19.07 -20.80
C PRO A 80 2.10 -19.45 -22.28
N ASP A 81 0.87 -19.77 -22.68
CA ASP A 81 0.51 -20.18 -24.04
C ASP A 81 0.53 -19.02 -25.05
N GLN A 82 0.32 -17.78 -24.58
CA GLN A 82 0.38 -16.57 -25.38
C GLN A 82 1.82 -16.09 -25.65
N MET A 83 2.82 -16.58 -24.88
CA MET A 83 4.24 -16.23 -25.07
C MET A 83 4.73 -16.34 -26.50
N LYS A 84 4.28 -17.39 -27.22
CA LYS A 84 4.66 -17.68 -28.61
C LYS A 84 4.35 -16.54 -29.60
N ASN A 85 3.44 -15.64 -29.23
CA ASN A 85 3.03 -14.50 -30.05
C ASN A 85 3.80 -13.20 -29.70
N THR A 86 4.81 -13.28 -28.84
CA THR A 86 5.54 -12.12 -28.33
C THR A 86 7.06 -12.36 -28.32
N LYS A 87 7.82 -11.29 -28.07
CA LYS A 87 9.28 -11.38 -27.83
C LYS A 87 9.63 -11.60 -26.34
N LEU A 88 8.64 -11.78 -25.48
CA LEU A 88 8.84 -11.95 -24.04
C LEU A 88 9.24 -13.40 -23.73
N LYS A 89 10.09 -13.57 -22.73
CA LYS A 89 10.63 -14.89 -22.34
C LYS A 89 9.71 -15.68 -21.42
N PHE A 90 8.78 -14.99 -20.76
CA PHE A 90 7.90 -15.54 -19.74
C PHE A 90 6.48 -15.01 -19.93
N GLY A 91 5.50 -15.83 -19.58
CA GLY A 91 4.10 -15.48 -19.37
C GLY A 91 3.76 -15.95 -17.97
N ASN A 92 3.56 -15.01 -17.07
CA ASN A 92 3.39 -15.24 -15.64
C ASN A 92 1.93 -15.11 -15.19
N ALA A 93 1.03 -14.70 -16.08
CA ALA A 93 -0.39 -14.65 -15.78
C ALA A 93 -0.94 -16.07 -15.62
N THR A 94 -1.85 -16.23 -14.66
CA THR A 94 -2.65 -17.43 -14.45
C THR A 94 -4.11 -17.08 -14.70
N ASP A 95 -4.88 -18.04 -15.20
CA ASP A 95 -6.34 -17.91 -15.38
C ASP A 95 -7.09 -17.83 -14.03
#